data_AF-A0A1G6XQ03-F1
#
_entry.id   AF-A0A1G6XQ03-F1
#
_cell.length_a   1.000
_cell.length_b   1.000
_cell.length_c   1.000
_cell.angle_alpha   90.00
_cell.angle_beta   90.00
_cell.angle_gamma   90.00
#
_symmetry.space_group_name_H-M   'P 1'
#
loop_
_entity.id
_entity.type
_entity.pdbx_description
1 polymer ?
#
loop_
_entity_poly.entity_id
_entity_poly.type
_entity_poly.pdbx_seq_one_letter_code
_entity_poly.pdbx_strand_id
1 'polypeptide(L)'
;MSFSVRALVPIAVLALTLAALVSAVQSGSADVQAAPAVSGELSARGLWADARGNTVLVSERLVADDSRQPPEVELRFFDAQGRTAWILGLGEGAVTALVDDRELLYLALARGGEMEGQETRTQLLAVAMDGGQIRWRLDIVGEVTDLLADGVGGVRARSLRLGPGVEAGEHLLSLRDGVLLWDVPLRD
;
A
#
# COMPACT_ATOMS: atom_id res chain seq x y z
N MET A 1 -31.52 17.09 20.12
CA MET A 1 -31.50 16.25 18.92
C MET A 1 -30.05 15.97 18.57
N SER A 2 -29.56 14.77 18.85
CA SER A 2 -28.19 14.36 18.57
C SER A 2 -28.09 13.90 17.11
N PHE A 3 -27.44 14.70 16.26
CA PHE A 3 -27.10 14.28 14.91
C PHE A 3 -25.91 13.32 14.97
N SER A 4 -26.10 12.09 14.49
CA SER A 4 -25.07 11.06 14.46
C SER A 4 -24.12 11.31 13.29
N VAL A 5 -22.83 11.49 13.58
CA VAL A 5 -21.75 11.74 12.60
C VAL A 5 -21.69 10.65 11.51
N ARG A 6 -22.18 9.45 11.79
CA ARG A 6 -22.23 8.31 10.86
C ARG A 6 -23.18 8.51 9.67
N ALA A 7 -24.13 9.45 9.74
CA ALA A 7 -25.04 9.75 8.63
C ALA A 7 -24.47 10.75 7.61
N LEU A 8 -23.40 11.49 7.95
CA LEU A 8 -22.80 12.52 7.10
C LEU A 8 -21.77 11.96 6.11
N VAL A 9 -21.15 10.82 6.43
CA VAL A 9 -20.14 10.16 5.59
C VAL A 9 -20.68 9.78 4.21
N PRO A 10 -21.84 9.08 4.06
CA PRO A 10 -22.33 8.72 2.74
C PRO A 10 -22.77 9.94 1.91
N ILE A 11 -23.24 11.02 2.55
CA ILE A 11 -23.64 12.26 1.87
C ILE A 11 -22.40 13.04 1.39
N ALA A 12 -21.33 13.07 2.18
CA ALA A 12 -20.06 13.67 1.78
C ALA A 12 -19.43 12.91 0.60
N VAL A 13 -19.48 11.56 0.61
CA VAL A 13 -19.01 10.73 -0.50
C VAL A 13 -19.85 10.96 -1.77
N LEU A 14 -21.18 11.05 -1.66
CA LEU A 14 -22.06 11.37 -2.79
C LEU A 14 -21.86 12.78 -3.34
N ALA A 15 -21.60 13.76 -2.47
CA ALA A 15 -21.30 15.14 -2.88
C ALA A 15 -19.93 15.24 -3.57
N LEU A 16 -18.93 14.49 -3.11
CA LEU A 16 -17.61 14.42 -3.73
C LEU A 16 -17.65 13.72 -5.09
N THR A 17 -18.43 12.64 -5.25
CA THR A 17 -18.59 11.98 -6.56
C THR A 17 -19.36 12.86 -7.55
N LEU A 18 -20.37 13.62 -7.11
CA LEU A 18 -21.10 14.54 -7.99
C LEU A 18 -20.24 15.77 -8.38
N ALA A 19 -19.45 16.33 -7.46
CA ALA A 19 -18.55 17.45 -7.74
C ALA A 19 -17.41 17.06 -8.70
N ALA A 20 -16.90 15.83 -8.58
CA ALA A 20 -15.95 15.26 -9.54
C ALA A 20 -16.57 15.09 -10.94
N LEU A 21 -17.84 14.67 -11.00
CA LEU A 21 -18.56 14.51 -12.27
C LEU A 21 -18.85 15.85 -12.96
N VAL A 22 -19.26 16.88 -12.21
CA VAL A 22 -19.56 18.21 -12.76
C VAL A 22 -18.29 18.95 -13.17
N SER A 23 -17.18 18.77 -12.45
CA SER A 23 -15.86 19.33 -12.83
C SER A 23 -15.30 18.70 -14.10
N ALA A 24 -15.60 17.42 -14.36
CA ALA A 24 -15.22 16.72 -15.59
C ALA A 24 -15.99 17.20 -16.83
N VAL A 25 -17.20 17.77 -16.65
CA VAL A 25 -18.06 18.22 -17.77
C VAL A 25 -17.89 19.70 -18.09
N GLN A 26 -17.46 20.54 -17.14
CA GLN A 26 -17.31 21.99 -17.34
C GLN A 26 -15.88 22.46 -17.68
N SER A 27 -14.87 21.60 -17.54
CA SER A 27 -13.49 21.97 -17.83
C SER A 27 -13.17 21.80 -19.31
N GLY A 28 -13.54 22.81 -20.10
CA GLY A 28 -13.00 23.00 -21.44
C GLY A 28 -11.47 23.10 -21.40
N SER A 29 -10.81 22.30 -22.24
CA SER A 29 -9.40 22.36 -22.64
C SER A 29 -8.39 22.69 -21.51
N ALA A 30 -8.21 21.76 -20.60
CA ALA A 30 -6.87 21.50 -20.07
C ALA A 30 -6.57 20.05 -20.45
N ASP A 31 -5.46 19.81 -21.15
CA ASP A 31 -4.95 18.48 -21.49
C ASP A 31 -4.66 17.69 -20.20
N VAL A 32 -5.71 17.14 -19.59
CA VAL A 32 -5.60 16.03 -18.66
C VAL A 32 -5.44 14.81 -19.56
N GLN A 33 -4.19 14.49 -19.89
CA GLN A 33 -3.89 13.16 -20.39
C GLN A 33 -4.26 12.18 -19.30
N ALA A 34 -5.46 11.60 -19.39
CA ALA A 34 -5.72 10.32 -18.76
C ALA A 34 -4.63 9.38 -19.29
N ALA A 35 -3.76 8.92 -18.39
CA ALA A 35 -2.83 7.85 -18.73
C ALA A 35 -3.65 6.73 -19.42
N PRO A 36 -3.16 6.17 -20.54
CA PRO A 36 -3.93 5.21 -21.31
C PRO A 36 -4.45 4.11 -20.38
N ALA A 37 -5.74 3.79 -20.49
CA ALA A 37 -6.35 2.69 -19.75
C ALA A 37 -5.66 1.39 -20.15
N VAL A 38 -4.71 0.95 -19.32
CA VAL A 38 -4.03 -0.33 -19.52
C VAL A 38 -5.02 -1.42 -19.10
N SER A 39 -5.28 -2.37 -19.99
CA SER A 39 -6.20 -3.49 -19.77
C SER A 39 -5.87 -4.26 -18.48
N GLY A 40 -6.88 -4.55 -17.66
CA GLY A 40 -6.80 -5.29 -16.39
C GLY A 40 -7.81 -4.77 -15.36
N GLU A 41 -8.21 -5.60 -14.40
CA GLU A 41 -9.03 -5.15 -13.27
C GLU A 41 -8.13 -4.46 -12.25
N LEU A 42 -8.36 -3.17 -12.01
CA LEU A 42 -7.66 -2.39 -11.00
C LEU A 42 -8.44 -2.48 -9.68
N SER A 43 -7.82 -3.08 -8.68
CA SER A 43 -8.34 -3.12 -7.31
C SER A 43 -7.60 -2.08 -6.46
N ALA A 44 -8.33 -1.09 -5.95
CA ALA A 44 -7.79 -0.15 -4.97
C ALA A 44 -7.68 -0.87 -3.62
N ARG A 45 -6.44 -1.07 -3.14
CA ARG A 45 -6.16 -1.79 -1.88
C ARG A 45 -6.09 -0.86 -0.68
N GLY A 46 -5.65 0.37 -0.92
CA GLY A 46 -5.55 1.38 0.11
C GLY A 46 -5.59 2.77 -0.49
N LEU A 47 -6.26 3.68 0.22
CA LEU A 47 -6.16 5.11 0.00
C LEU A 47 -5.67 5.71 1.31
N TRP A 48 -4.52 6.36 1.26
CA TRP A 48 -3.98 7.12 2.38
C TRP A 48 -4.10 8.61 2.09
N ALA A 49 -4.36 9.41 3.13
CA ALA A 49 -4.36 10.85 3.04
C ALA A 49 -3.57 11.44 4.21
N ASP A 50 -2.63 12.34 3.92
CA ASP A 50 -1.91 13.05 4.97
C ASP A 50 -2.70 14.28 5.46
N ALA A 51 -2.22 14.92 6.52
CA ALA A 51 -2.84 16.12 7.09
C ALA A 51 -2.79 17.35 6.16
N ARG A 52 -1.98 17.32 5.09
CA ARG A 52 -1.85 18.38 4.09
C ARG A 52 -2.80 18.17 2.91
N GLY A 53 -3.55 17.07 2.90
CA GLY A 53 -4.49 16.71 1.84
C GLY A 53 -3.84 15.98 0.67
N ASN A 54 -2.55 15.64 0.75
CA ASN A 54 -1.95 14.75 -0.25
C ASN A 54 -2.48 13.35 -0.05
N THR A 55 -2.60 12.59 -1.13
CA THR A 55 -3.12 11.22 -1.07
C THR A 55 -2.23 10.23 -1.79
N VAL A 56 -2.17 9.01 -1.28
CA VAL A 56 -1.53 7.88 -1.97
C VAL A 56 -2.58 6.81 -2.20
N LEU A 57 -2.75 6.45 -3.47
CA LEU A 57 -3.52 5.29 -3.88
C LEU A 57 -2.55 4.11 -4.09
N VAL A 58 -2.84 3.01 -3.42
CA VAL A 58 -2.19 1.72 -3.65
C VAL A 58 -3.15 0.87 -4.47
N SER A 59 -2.77 0.55 -5.70
CA SER A 59 -3.56 -0.28 -6.60
C SER A 59 -2.84 -1.59 -6.90
N GLU A 60 -3.60 -2.67 -6.84
CA GLU A 60 -3.23 -3.98 -7.37
C GLU A 60 -3.94 -4.17 -8.71
N ARG A 61 -3.19 -4.51 -9.75
CA ARG A 61 -3.70 -4.82 -11.07
C ARG A 61 -3.67 -6.32 -11.27
N LEU A 62 -4.86 -6.92 -11.39
CA LEU A 62 -5.01 -8.32 -11.77
C LEU A 62 -4.95 -8.43 -13.28
N VAL A 63 -4.11 -9.33 -13.78
CA VAL A 63 -4.09 -9.70 -15.19
C VAL A 63 -5.29 -10.61 -15.44
N ALA A 64 -6.21 -10.17 -16.31
CA ALA A 64 -7.58 -10.71 -16.42
C ALA A 64 -7.70 -12.18 -16.84
N ASP A 65 -6.60 -12.88 -17.13
CA ASP A 65 -6.60 -14.25 -17.66
C ASP A 65 -5.77 -15.27 -16.84
N ASP A 66 -5.10 -14.87 -15.75
CA ASP A 66 -4.37 -15.83 -14.90
C ASP A 66 -4.46 -15.50 -13.41
N SER A 67 -5.42 -16.14 -12.72
CA SER A 67 -5.58 -16.07 -11.26
C SER A 67 -4.38 -16.60 -10.45
N ARG A 68 -3.40 -17.24 -11.11
CA ARG A 68 -2.17 -17.76 -10.47
C ARG A 68 -1.03 -16.75 -10.52
N GLN A 69 -1.14 -15.71 -11.35
CA GLN A 69 -0.13 -14.67 -11.41
C GLN A 69 -0.34 -13.67 -10.28
N PRO A 70 0.69 -13.33 -9.49
CA PRO A 70 0.56 -12.29 -8.47
C PRO A 70 0.17 -10.95 -9.12
N PRO A 71 -0.65 -10.12 -8.46
CA PRO A 71 -1.05 -8.84 -9.03
C PRO A 71 0.15 -7.91 -9.20
N GLU A 72 0.12 -7.04 -10.20
CA GLU A 72 1.11 -5.96 -10.28
C GLU A 72 0.70 -4.80 -9.37
N VAL A 73 1.62 -4.32 -8.55
CA VAL A 73 1.36 -3.23 -7.60
C VAL A 73 1.88 -1.90 -8.15
N GLU A 74 1.02 -0.89 -8.11
CA GLU A 74 1.34 0.51 -8.42
C GLU A 74 0.97 1.40 -7.23
N LEU A 75 1.86 2.36 -6.93
CA LEU A 75 1.59 3.48 -6.04
C LEU A 75 1.40 4.74 -6.88
N ARG A 76 0.32 5.46 -6.62
CA ARG A 76 0.06 6.75 -7.23
C ARG A 76 -0.15 7.81 -6.16
N PHE A 77 0.69 8.84 -6.19
CA PHE A 77 0.56 9.97 -5.29
C PHE A 77 -0.15 11.12 -5.99
N PHE A 78 -1.09 11.73 -5.28
CA PHE A 78 -1.78 12.93 -5.68
C PHE A 78 -1.46 14.06 -4.72
N ASP A 79 -1.19 15.25 -5.26
CA ASP A 79 -1.08 16.46 -4.47
C ASP A 79 -2.43 16.85 -3.84
N ALA A 80 -2.41 17.87 -2.97
CA ALA A 80 -3.62 18.38 -2.33
C ALA A 80 -4.67 18.96 -3.31
N GLN A 81 -4.35 19.11 -4.60
CA GLN A 81 -5.29 19.50 -5.65
C GLN A 81 -5.83 18.28 -6.42
N GLY A 82 -5.45 17.06 -6.03
CA GLY A 82 -5.85 15.81 -6.68
C GLY A 82 -5.08 15.52 -7.97
N ARG A 83 -4.00 16.24 -8.27
CA ARG A 83 -3.18 15.99 -9.46
C ARG A 83 -2.14 14.93 -9.17
N THR A 84 -1.94 14.00 -10.09
CA THR A 84 -0.89 12.99 -9.98
C THR A 84 0.48 13.67 -9.94
N ALA A 85 1.20 13.58 -8.82
CA ALA A 85 2.56 14.11 -8.72
C ALA A 85 3.60 13.06 -9.16
N TRP A 86 3.38 11.79 -8.82
CA TRP A 86 4.24 10.68 -9.24
C TRP A 86 3.49 9.35 -9.24
N ILE A 87 4.05 8.41 -10.01
CA ILE A 87 3.61 7.01 -10.12
C ILE A 87 4.84 6.12 -9.93
N LEU A 88 4.71 5.07 -9.12
CA LEU A 88 5.77 4.08 -8.87
C LEU A 88 5.21 2.66 -9.03
N GLY A 89 5.73 1.91 -10.00
CA GLY A 89 5.48 0.47 -10.12
C GLY A 89 6.39 -0.33 -9.17
N LEU A 90 5.80 -1.20 -8.36
CA LEU A 90 6.51 -2.11 -7.44
C LEU A 90 6.66 -3.53 -8.01
N GLY A 91 6.03 -3.83 -9.15
CA GLY A 91 6.01 -5.14 -9.79
C GLY A 91 5.04 -6.11 -9.12
N GLU A 92 5.24 -7.42 -9.34
CA GLU A 92 4.29 -8.48 -8.95
C GLU A 92 4.29 -8.84 -7.46
N GLY A 93 3.17 -8.70 -6.76
CA GLY A 93 2.98 -9.16 -5.38
C GLY A 93 1.66 -8.67 -4.80
N ALA A 94 1.31 -9.15 -3.61
CA ALA A 94 0.12 -8.68 -2.89
C ALA A 94 0.51 -7.76 -1.73
N VAL A 95 -0.14 -6.60 -1.61
CA VAL A 95 0.08 -5.69 -0.48
C VAL A 95 -0.63 -6.27 0.74
N THR A 96 0.13 -6.61 1.77
CA THR A 96 -0.38 -7.22 3.00
C THR A 96 -0.45 -6.25 4.16
N ALA A 97 0.42 -5.22 4.20
CA ALA A 97 0.38 -4.17 5.20
C ALA A 97 0.96 -2.85 4.67
N LEU A 98 0.50 -1.73 5.24
CA LEU A 98 0.86 -0.37 4.84
C LEU A 98 0.80 0.58 6.04
N VAL A 99 1.79 1.45 6.21
CA VAL A 99 1.77 2.54 7.21
C VAL A 99 2.66 3.70 6.75
N ASP A 100 2.34 4.95 7.09
CA ASP A 100 3.20 6.11 6.83
C ASP A 100 3.79 6.70 8.13
N ASP A 101 4.85 7.49 7.98
CA ASP A 101 5.40 8.36 9.05
C ASP A 101 5.54 9.82 8.63
N ARG A 102 4.70 10.27 7.68
CA ARG A 102 4.73 11.56 6.96
C ARG A 102 5.82 11.68 5.90
N GLU A 103 7.04 11.23 6.17
CA GLU A 103 8.15 11.34 5.21
C GLU A 103 8.25 10.10 4.33
N LEU A 104 7.97 8.94 4.91
CA LEU A 104 8.06 7.64 4.29
C LEU A 104 6.71 6.92 4.33
N LEU A 105 6.45 6.18 3.25
CA LEU A 105 5.43 5.16 3.19
C LEU A 105 6.11 3.79 3.29
N TYR A 106 5.75 3.03 4.32
CA TYR A 106 6.21 1.67 4.52
C TYR A 106 5.19 0.68 3.95
N LEU A 107 5.67 -0.29 3.16
CA LEU A 107 4.83 -1.30 2.53
C LEU A 107 5.39 -2.69 2.81
N ALA A 108 4.49 -3.64 3.06
CA ALA A 108 4.77 -5.06 3.00
C ALA A 108 4.14 -5.64 1.73
N LEU A 109 4.97 -6.25 0.89
CA LEU A 109 4.58 -6.84 -0.38
C LEU A 109 4.90 -8.33 -0.35
N ALA A 110 3.88 -9.17 -0.16
CA ALA A 110 4.00 -10.60 -0.27
C ALA A 110 4.30 -10.98 -1.72
N ARG A 111 5.45 -11.62 -1.96
CA ARG A 111 5.85 -12.10 -3.27
C ARG A 111 5.49 -13.58 -3.30
N GLY A 112 4.53 -13.93 -4.16
CA GLY A 112 3.92 -15.26 -4.21
C GLY A 112 4.95 -16.40 -4.20
N GLY A 113 4.68 -17.36 -3.33
CA GLY A 113 5.37 -18.65 -3.21
C GLY A 113 4.36 -19.74 -2.83
N GLU A 114 3.15 -19.69 -3.39
CA GLU A 114 2.18 -20.78 -3.25
C GLU A 114 2.50 -21.89 -4.25
N MET A 115 3.67 -22.49 -4.08
CA MET A 115 3.98 -23.83 -4.58
C MET A 115 4.34 -24.65 -3.35
N GLU A 116 3.67 -25.79 -3.16
CA GLU A 116 3.86 -26.68 -2.00
C GLU A 116 5.35 -26.81 -1.62
N GLY A 117 5.68 -26.36 -0.41
CA GLY A 117 7.03 -26.47 0.16
C GLY A 117 7.93 -25.24 -0.01
N GLN A 118 7.47 -24.15 -0.62
CA GLN A 118 8.22 -22.88 -0.61
C GLN A 118 7.89 -22.03 0.63
N GLU A 119 8.94 -21.45 1.19
CA GLU A 119 8.88 -20.54 2.32
C GLU A 119 8.30 -19.19 1.86
N THR A 120 7.21 -18.72 2.48
CA THR A 120 6.58 -17.43 2.16
C THR A 120 7.59 -16.30 2.33
N ARG A 121 7.66 -15.38 1.35
CA ARG A 121 8.56 -14.22 1.40
C ARG A 121 7.79 -12.92 1.27
N THR A 122 8.17 -11.96 2.10
CA THR A 122 7.65 -10.60 2.06
C THR A 122 8.78 -9.62 1.79
N GLN A 123 8.54 -8.71 0.87
CA GLN A 123 9.41 -7.57 0.64
C GLN A 123 8.90 -6.37 1.43
N LEU A 124 9.69 -5.90 2.40
CA LEU A 124 9.48 -4.64 3.09
C LEU A 124 10.14 -3.50 2.32
N LEU A 125 9.41 -2.40 2.16
CA LEU A 125 9.83 -1.23 1.39
C LEU A 125 9.60 0.03 2.22
N ALA A 126 10.49 1.01 2.09
CA ALA A 126 10.21 2.39 2.44
C ALA A 126 10.31 3.27 1.20
N VAL A 127 9.24 4.01 0.91
CA VAL A 127 9.15 4.91 -0.23
C VAL A 127 9.08 6.34 0.28
N ALA A 128 9.97 7.20 -0.20
CA ALA A 128 9.89 8.63 0.08
C ALA A 128 8.61 9.21 -0.50
N MET A 129 7.81 9.84 0.35
CA MET A 129 6.59 10.54 -0.08
C MET A 129 6.95 11.71 -1.01
N ASP A 130 8.12 12.32 -0.79
CA ASP A 130 8.71 13.32 -1.69
C ASP A 130 9.32 12.64 -2.93
N GLY A 131 8.51 12.53 -3.98
CA GLY A 131 8.92 12.08 -5.31
C GLY A 131 9.03 10.57 -5.51
N GLY A 132 8.51 9.76 -4.59
CA GLY A 132 8.27 8.32 -4.82
C GLY A 132 9.53 7.46 -4.95
N GLN A 133 10.69 7.88 -4.41
CA GLN A 133 11.89 7.06 -4.48
C GLN A 133 11.88 5.97 -3.40
N ILE A 134 12.25 4.75 -3.76
CA ILE A 134 12.50 3.68 -2.78
C ILE A 134 13.77 4.04 -2.01
N ARG A 135 13.64 4.29 -0.70
CA ARG A 135 14.76 4.57 0.20
C ARG A 135 15.51 3.30 0.55
N TRP A 136 14.77 2.24 0.87
CA TRP A 136 15.33 0.94 1.17
C TRP A 136 14.31 -0.16 0.86
N ARG A 137 14.85 -1.37 0.73
CA ARG A 137 14.11 -2.61 0.52
C ARG A 137 14.78 -3.70 1.34
N LEU A 138 13.98 -4.51 2.04
CA LEU A 138 14.44 -5.69 2.75
C LEU A 138 13.52 -6.87 2.45
N ASP A 139 14.08 -7.95 1.94
CA ASP A 139 13.35 -9.20 1.80
C ASP A 139 13.45 -9.99 3.11
N ILE A 140 12.31 -10.43 3.62
CA ILE A 140 12.22 -11.23 4.84
C ILE A 140 11.44 -12.51 4.58
N VAL A 141 11.75 -13.50 5.42
CA VAL A 141 11.06 -14.77 5.48
C VAL A 141 9.82 -14.62 6.37
N GLY A 142 8.69 -15.09 5.85
CA GLY A 142 7.37 -15.00 6.45
C GLY A 142 6.46 -14.01 5.73
N GLU A 143 5.17 -14.09 6.07
CA GLU A 143 4.17 -13.08 5.73
C GLU A 143 4.25 -11.95 6.75
N VAL A 144 4.18 -10.69 6.32
CA VAL A 144 3.96 -9.57 7.24
C VAL A 144 2.49 -9.21 7.23
N THR A 145 1.89 -9.22 8.42
CA THR A 145 0.46 -8.97 8.59
C THR A 145 0.15 -7.58 9.11
N ASP A 146 1.13 -6.92 9.73
CA ASP A 146 0.94 -5.59 10.31
C ASP A 146 2.24 -4.78 10.33
N LEU A 147 2.11 -3.46 10.22
CA LEU A 147 3.22 -2.50 10.25
C LEU A 147 2.88 -1.32 11.18
N LEU A 148 3.85 -0.92 11.98
CA LEU A 148 3.77 0.26 12.85
C LEU A 148 5.00 1.13 12.63
N ALA A 149 4.80 2.32 12.08
CA ALA A 149 5.84 3.34 12.02
C ALA A 149 6.20 3.84 13.43
N ASP A 150 7.50 4.04 13.70
CA ASP A 150 8.00 4.55 14.99
C ASP A 150 8.10 6.09 15.03
N GLY A 151 7.89 6.76 13.89
CA GLY A 151 7.91 8.22 13.76
C GLY A 151 9.31 8.85 13.67
N VAL A 152 10.36 8.04 13.59
CA VAL A 152 11.76 8.47 13.48
C VAL A 152 12.53 7.62 12.45
N GLY A 153 11.85 7.26 11.34
CA GLY A 153 12.43 6.51 10.23
C GLY A 153 12.50 4.99 10.43
N GLY A 154 11.95 4.45 11.52
CA GLY A 154 11.85 3.03 11.78
C GLY A 154 10.43 2.47 11.63
N VAL A 155 10.36 1.16 11.44
CA VAL A 155 9.10 0.42 11.37
C VAL A 155 9.20 -0.86 12.19
N ARG A 156 8.12 -1.19 12.89
CA ARG A 156 7.93 -2.49 13.52
C ARG A 156 6.97 -3.29 12.67
N ALA A 157 7.25 -4.57 12.51
CA ALA A 157 6.41 -5.46 11.74
C ALA A 157 6.01 -6.67 12.57
N ARG A 158 4.75 -7.10 12.43
CA ARG A 158 4.31 -8.42 12.88
C ARG A 158 4.40 -9.37 11.69
N SER A 159 5.11 -10.48 11.87
CA SER A 159 5.29 -11.47 10.81
C SER A 159 4.86 -12.87 11.25
N LEU A 160 4.17 -13.58 10.35
CA LEU A 160 3.84 -14.98 10.47
C LEU A 160 4.82 -15.81 9.64
N ARG A 161 5.54 -16.71 10.28
CA ARG A 161 6.49 -17.60 9.59
C ARG A 161 5.90 -19.00 9.49
N LEU A 162 5.73 -19.45 8.26
CA LEU A 162 5.33 -20.81 7.91
C LEU A 162 6.57 -21.51 7.34
N GLY A 163 7.19 -22.37 8.13
CA GLY A 163 8.32 -23.19 7.69
C GLY A 163 7.89 -24.63 7.43
N PRO A 164 8.45 -25.34 6.44
CA PRO A 164 8.20 -26.76 6.28
C PRO A 164 8.64 -27.54 7.52
N GLY A 165 7.67 -28.11 8.25
CA GLY A 165 7.92 -28.91 9.46
C GLY A 165 8.10 -28.12 10.75
N VAL A 166 7.79 -26.81 10.77
CA VAL A 166 7.81 -25.97 11.98
C VAL A 166 6.41 -25.42 12.23
N GLU A 167 5.96 -25.40 13.48
CA GLU A 167 4.70 -24.74 13.86
C GLU A 167 4.74 -23.27 13.43
N ALA A 168 3.61 -22.77 12.90
CA ALA A 168 3.46 -21.38 12.52
C ALA A 168 3.81 -20.48 13.72
N GLY A 169 4.84 -19.64 13.57
CA GLY A 169 5.35 -18.79 14.64
C GLY A 169 5.14 -17.32 14.32
N GLU A 170 4.67 -16.55 15.30
CA GLU A 170 4.64 -15.10 15.21
C GLU A 170 5.98 -14.48 15.59
N HIS A 171 6.38 -13.45 14.88
CA HIS A 171 7.61 -12.71 15.11
C HIS A 171 7.30 -11.21 15.17
N LEU A 172 7.93 -10.52 16.11
CA LEU A 172 8.04 -9.06 16.08
C LEU A 172 9.40 -8.67 15.54
N LEU A 173 9.36 -7.86 14.49
CA LEU A 173 10.53 -7.31 13.84
C LEU A 173 10.60 -5.82 14.13
N SER A 174 11.81 -5.29 14.25
CA SER A 174 12.05 -3.85 14.21
C SER A 174 13.13 -3.54 13.21
N LEU A 175 12.85 -2.57 12.36
CA LEU A 175 13.71 -2.12 11.29
C LEU A 175 13.98 -0.64 11.44
N ARG A 176 15.17 -0.21 11.02
CA ARG A 176 15.51 1.19 10.83
C ARG A 176 16.41 1.32 9.62
N ASP A 177 16.05 2.23 8.71
CA ASP A 177 16.85 2.52 7.51
C ASP A 177 17.21 1.25 6.70
N GLY A 178 16.26 0.31 6.62
CA GLY A 178 16.44 -0.97 5.91
C GLY A 178 17.24 -2.03 6.65
N VAL A 179 17.67 -1.75 7.89
CA VAL A 179 18.41 -2.69 8.74
C VAL A 179 17.46 -3.32 9.76
N LEU A 180 17.46 -4.66 9.83
CA LEU A 180 16.76 -5.41 10.88
C LEU A 180 17.54 -5.29 12.20
N LEU A 181 16.95 -4.60 13.18
CA LEU A 181 17.56 -4.38 14.49
C LEU A 181 17.31 -5.54 15.45
N TRP A 182 16.10 -6.09 15.43
CA TRP A 182 15.74 -7.26 16.22
C TRP A 182 14.63 -8.06 15.55
N ASP A 183 14.68 -9.36 15.79
CA ASP A 183 13.72 -10.38 15.35
C ASP A 183 13.44 -11.27 16.56
N VAL A 184 12.26 -11.10 17.15
CA VAL A 184 11.88 -11.77 18.39
C VAL A 184 10.69 -12.67 18.10
N PRO A 185 10.83 -14.01 18.29
CA PRO A 185 9.69 -14.90 18.24
C PRO A 185 8.76 -14.61 19.41
N LEU A 186 7.48 -14.37 19.11
CA LEU A 186 6.41 -14.38 20.09
C LEU A 186 6.06 -15.85 20.33
N ARG A 187 6.58 -16.40 21.42
CA ARG A 187 6.06 -17.67 21.95
C ARG A 187 4.80 -17.36 22.74
N ASP A 188 3.80 -18.23 22.65
CA ASP A 188 2.68 -18.26 23.60
C ASP A 188 3.18 -18.43 25.05
#